data_AF-A4SKE6-F1
#
_entry.id   AF-A4SKE6-F1
#
_cell.length_a   1.000
_cell.length_b   1.000
_cell.length_c   1.000
_cell.angle_alpha   90.00
_cell.angle_beta   90.00
_cell.angle_gamma   90.00
#
_symmetry.space_group_name_H-M   'P 1'
#
loop_
_entity.id
_entity.type
_entity.pdbx_description
1 polymer ?
#
loop_
_entity_poly.entity_id
_entity_poly.type
_entity_poly.pdbx_seq_one_letter_code
_entity_poly.pdbx_strand_id
1 'polypeptide(L)'
;MQPQKELITETALLEMANGIIKSHEDFIHGMRADSVEQKGDILVFKGEFFLAEDGTPTGKTMAVFNMFKLLAQQLSGKYQLS
;
A
#
# COMPACT_ATOMS: atom_id res chain seq x y z
N MET A 1 -23.35 4.59 -12.64
CA MET A 1 -23.16 4.39 -11.18
C MET A 1 -21.72 4.03 -10.96
N GLN A 2 -20.96 4.85 -10.23
CA GLN A 2 -19.71 4.33 -9.67
C GLN A 2 -20.07 3.26 -8.64
N PRO A 3 -19.34 2.13 -8.56
CA PRO A 3 -19.59 1.14 -7.53
C PRO A 3 -19.48 1.81 -6.15
N GLN A 4 -20.45 1.55 -5.28
CA GLN A 4 -20.39 2.04 -3.91
C GLN A 4 -19.24 1.34 -3.20
N LYS A 5 -18.25 2.11 -2.75
CA LYS A 5 -17.08 1.58 -2.04
C LYS A 5 -17.51 1.16 -0.63
N GLU A 6 -16.98 0.04 -0.16
CA GLU A 6 -17.21 -0.46 1.19
C GLU A 6 -16.36 0.32 2.20
N LEU A 7 -16.96 0.68 3.33
CA LEU A 7 -16.22 1.30 4.42
C LEU A 7 -15.39 0.24 5.14
N ILE A 8 -14.12 0.54 5.40
CA ILE A 8 -13.19 -0.36 6.07
C ILE A 8 -12.35 0.43 7.08
N THR A 9 -11.99 -0.22 8.20
CA THR A 9 -11.07 0.38 9.17
C THR A 9 -9.63 0.33 8.64
N GLU A 10 -8.80 1.27 9.10
CA GLU A 10 -7.37 1.28 8.77
C GLU A 10 -6.71 -0.07 9.10
N THR A 11 -6.96 -0.63 10.29
CA THR A 11 -6.37 -1.91 10.71
C THR A 11 -6.73 -3.06 9.77
N ALA A 12 -8.01 -3.22 9.41
CA ALA A 12 -8.44 -4.30 8.53
C ALA A 12 -7.88 -4.13 7.11
N LEU A 13 -7.79 -2.88 6.63
CA LEU A 13 -7.21 -2.57 5.34
C LEU A 13 -5.70 -2.86 5.31
N LEU A 14 -4.97 -2.53 6.38
CA LEU A 14 -3.55 -2.83 6.52
C LEU A 14 -3.28 -4.34 6.63
N GLU A 15 -4.13 -5.10 7.32
CA GLU A 15 -4.04 -6.57 7.36
C GLU A 15 -4.19 -7.17 5.97
N MET A 16 -5.20 -6.73 5.21
CA MET A 16 -5.41 -7.14 3.83
C MET A 16 -4.23 -6.76 2.92
N ALA A 17 -3.78 -5.51 3.00
CA ALA A 17 -2.67 -5.00 2.22
C ALA A 17 -1.38 -5.80 2.49
N ASN A 18 -1.07 -6.07 3.76
CA ASN A 18 0.11 -6.85 4.13
C ASN A 18 0.00 -8.33 3.74
N GLY A 19 -1.21 -8.88 3.63
CA GLY A 19 -1.45 -10.19 3.01
C GLY A 19 -1.10 -10.21 1.53
N ILE A 20 -1.49 -9.18 0.78
CA ILE A 20 -1.15 -9.02 -0.64
C ILE A 20 0.36 -8.86 -0.82
N ILE A 21 1.00 -7.97 -0.04
CA ILE A 21 2.46 -7.72 -0.08
C ILE A 21 3.23 -9.04 0.08
N LYS A 22 2.93 -9.82 1.11
CA LYS A 22 3.63 -11.08 1.41
C LYS A 22 3.45 -12.16 0.34
N SER A 23 2.37 -12.11 -0.43
CA SER A 23 2.04 -13.11 -1.45
C SER A 23 2.55 -12.74 -2.85
N HIS A 24 3.10 -11.54 -3.02
CA HIS A 24 3.54 -11.03 -4.30
C HIS A 24 4.96 -11.52 -4.65
N GLU A 25 5.23 -11.75 -5.93
CA GLU A 25 6.53 -12.27 -6.41
C GLU A 25 7.70 -11.30 -6.12
N ASP A 26 7.47 -9.99 -6.29
CA ASP A 26 8.42 -8.93 -5.94
C ASP A 26 8.55 -8.63 -4.43
N PHE A 27 8.04 -9.50 -3.55
CA PHE A 27 8.19 -9.30 -2.11
C PHE A 27 9.66 -9.29 -1.69
N ILE A 28 10.05 -8.29 -0.90
CA ILE A 28 11.37 -8.23 -0.26
C ILE A 28 11.22 -8.26 1.25
N HIS A 29 12.18 -8.88 1.93
CA HIS A 29 12.15 -8.99 3.38
C HIS A 29 12.10 -7.60 4.03
N GLY A 30 11.17 -7.42 4.98
CA GLY A 30 10.90 -6.16 5.66
C GLY A 30 9.86 -5.27 4.97
N MET A 31 9.44 -5.56 3.74
CA MET A 31 8.40 -4.78 3.05
C MET A 31 7.06 -4.97 3.76
N ARG A 32 6.45 -3.86 4.18
CA ARG A 32 5.18 -3.84 4.90
C ARG A 32 4.52 -2.46 4.74
N ALA A 33 3.19 -2.43 4.70
CA ALA A 33 2.42 -1.20 4.93
C ALA A 33 2.16 -1.04 6.44
N ASP A 34 2.57 0.12 6.97
CA ASP A 34 2.45 0.44 8.40
C ASP A 34 1.29 1.42 8.67
N SER A 35 0.93 2.24 7.68
CA SER A 35 -0.23 3.12 7.74
C SER A 35 -0.83 3.36 6.37
N VAL A 36 -2.09 3.81 6.37
CA VAL A 36 -2.81 4.17 5.13
C VAL A 36 -3.65 5.41 5.36
N GLU A 37 -3.54 6.35 4.43
CA GLU A 37 -4.34 7.58 4.43
C GLU A 37 -5.23 7.63 3.20
N GLN A 38 -6.45 8.14 3.35
CA GLN A 38 -7.32 8.41 2.22
C GLN A 38 -7.15 9.85 1.73
N LYS A 39 -6.78 10.02 0.45
CA LYS A 39 -6.73 11.31 -0.24
C LYS A 39 -7.76 11.32 -1.35
N GLY A 40 -8.94 11.89 -1.05
CA GLY A 40 -10.09 11.84 -1.95
C GLY A 40 -10.53 10.41 -2.18
N ASP A 41 -10.39 9.93 -3.41
CA ASP A 41 -10.78 8.57 -3.81
C ASP A 41 -9.64 7.55 -3.79
N ILE A 42 -8.43 7.96 -3.41
CA ILE A 42 -7.21 7.14 -3.47
C ILE A 42 -6.71 6.85 -2.05
N LEU A 43 -6.42 5.58 -1.78
CA LEU A 43 -5.72 5.10 -0.60
C LEU A 43 -4.21 5.21 -0.82
N VAL A 44 -3.51 5.85 0.11
CA VAL A 44 -2.07 6.10 0.07
C VAL A 44 -1.42 5.31 1.19
N PHE A 45 -0.75 4.22 0.83
CA PHE A 45 -0.02 3.36 1.76
C PHE A 45 1.36 3.93 2.07
N LYS A 46 1.80 3.77 3.33
CA LYS A 46 3.11 4.20 3.82
C LYS A 46 3.79 3.07 4.59
N GLY A 47 5.11 3.06 4.57
CA GLY A 47 5.95 2.08 5.25
C GLY A 47 7.43 2.29 4.90
N GLU A 48 8.25 1.27 5.11
CA GLU A 48 9.69 1.32 4.81
C GLU A 48 9.98 1.37 3.30
N PHE A 49 10.79 2.33 2.86
CA PHE A 49 11.15 2.54 1.44
C PHE A 49 12.56 2.07 1.07
N PHE A 50 13.36 1.60 2.02
CA PHE A 50 14.72 1.09 1.80
C PHE A 50 15.60 2.07 1.01
N LEU A 51 15.55 3.35 1.42
CA LEU A 51 16.43 4.38 0.88
C LEU A 51 17.88 4.09 1.28
N ALA A 52 18.83 4.60 0.51
CA ALA A 52 20.22 4.63 0.93
C ALA A 52 20.42 5.61 2.10
N GLU A 53 21.59 5.57 2.74
CA GLU A 53 21.91 6.43 3.88
C GLU A 53 21.83 7.94 3.56
N ASP A 54 22.06 8.31 2.30
CA ASP A 54 21.93 9.67 1.78
C ASP A 54 20.48 10.04 1.38
N GLY A 55 19.52 9.14 1.60
CA GLY A 55 18.12 9.30 1.26
C GLY A 55 17.79 9.03 -0.21
N THR A 56 18.74 8.57 -1.03
CA THR A 56 18.49 8.29 -2.44
C THR A 56 17.68 7.00 -2.63
N PRO A 57 16.77 6.95 -3.64
CA PRO A 57 16.06 5.73 -3.99
C PRO A 57 16.99 4.61 -4.44
N THR A 58 16.75 3.41 -3.96
CA THR A 58 17.46 2.19 -4.38
C THR A 58 16.58 1.31 -5.27
N GLY A 59 17.13 0.21 -5.80
CA GLY A 59 16.32 -0.80 -6.48
C GLY A 59 15.19 -1.36 -5.60
N LYS A 60 15.40 -1.45 -4.28
CA LYS A 60 14.37 -1.88 -3.32
C LYS A 60 13.27 -0.83 -3.16
N THR A 61 13.64 0.46 -3.20
CA THR A 61 12.68 1.56 -3.17
C THR A 61 11.69 1.48 -4.33
N MET A 62 12.18 1.17 -5.53
CA MET A 62 11.32 0.97 -6.70
C MET A 62 10.32 -0.18 -6.51
N ALA A 63 10.76 -1.30 -5.92
CA ALA A 63 9.87 -2.42 -5.62
C ALA A 63 8.77 -2.02 -4.63
N VAL A 64 9.11 -1.27 -3.56
CA VAL A 64 8.11 -0.75 -2.60
C VAL A 64 7.12 0.20 -3.28
N PHE A 65 7.60 1.14 -4.10
CA PHE A 65 6.71 2.05 -4.83
C PHE A 65 5.74 1.30 -5.74
N ASN A 66 6.21 0.29 -6.47
CA ASN A 66 5.35 -0.53 -7.32
C ASN A 66 4.31 -1.28 -6.49
N MET A 67 4.71 -1.82 -5.34
CA MET A 67 3.81 -2.52 -4.43
C MET A 67 2.72 -1.61 -3.87
N PHE A 68 3.10 -0.44 -3.34
CA PHE A 68 2.13 0.50 -2.79
C PHE A 68 1.22 1.08 -3.87
N LYS A 69 1.73 1.28 -5.09
CA LYS A 69 0.93 1.65 -6.26
C LYS A 69 -0.09 0.56 -6.62
N LEU A 70 0.31 -0.71 -6.60
CA LEU A 70 -0.59 -1.84 -6.83
C LEU A 70 -1.72 -1.87 -5.79
N LEU A 71 -1.38 -1.76 -4.51
CA LEU A 71 -2.35 -1.72 -3.41
C LEU A 71 -3.33 -0.56 -3.57
N ALA A 72 -2.82 0.64 -3.86
CA ALA A 72 -3.66 1.80 -4.11
C ALA A 72 -4.63 1.56 -5.27
N GLN A 73 -4.16 1.01 -6.39
CA GLN A 73 -5.03 0.73 -7.54
C GLN A 73 -6.09 -0.34 -7.24
N GLN A 74 -5.72 -1.43 -6.56
CA GLN A 74 -6.64 -2.54 -6.29
C GLN A 74 -7.65 -2.24 -5.20
N LEU A 75 -7.24 -1.54 -4.14
CA LEU A 75 -8.05 -1.34 -2.94
C LEU A 75 -8.87 -0.05 -3.01
N SER A 76 -8.36 1.02 -3.65
CA SER A 76 -9.08 2.30 -3.75
C SER A 76 -10.35 2.21 -4.59
N GLY A 77 -10.42 1.23 -5.51
CA GLY A 77 -11.63 0.97 -6.30
C GLY A 77 -12.72 0.22 -5.53
N LYS A 78 -12.39 -0.35 -4.36
CA LYS A 78 -13.27 -1.23 -3.58
C LYS A 78 -13.63 -0.64 -2.22
N TYR A 79 -12.69 0.07 -1.60
CA TYR A 79 -12.78 0.48 -0.21
C TYR A 79 -12.57 1.98 -0.02
N GLN A 80 -13.16 2.51 1.05
CA GLN A 80 -12.86 3.82 1.64
C GLN A 80 -12.68 3.65 3.16
N LEU A 81 -11.81 4.45 3.76
CA LEU A 81 -11.63 4.49 5.20
C LEU A 81 -12.89 5.01 5.89
N SER A 82 -13.32 4.30 6.93
CA SER A 82 -14.46 4.63 7.81
C SER A 82 -14.14 5.72 8.81
#